data_AF-A0A2U0T4D4-F1
#
_entry.id   AF-A0A2U0T4D4-F1
#
_cell.length_a   1.000
_cell.length_b   1.000
_cell.length_c   1.000
_cell.angle_alpha   90.00
_cell.angle_beta   90.00
_cell.angle_gamma   90.00
#
_symmetry.space_group_name_H-M   'P 1'
#
loop_
_entity.id
_entity.type
_entity.pdbx_description
1 polymer ?
#
loop_
_entity_poly.entity_id
_entity_poly.type
_entity_poly.pdbx_seq_one_letter_code
_entity_poly.pdbx_strand_id
1 'polypeptide(L)'
;MSIGGISIEQALASLSDMTGGMVAIGKDEHAQRIARAQDFMREQGIAAIYLNAGANLTYFTGTKWYASERMVGAILPASGEIEYIAPAFEESTLTGFMLIEGKVNCWQEHESPYQLFADVLARMGIAQDAAAPPRVGICESAAFFIYDGINPLAAGYALENARAVTAYCRSRKSPAEIALMQRVMDMTLAVHVATASMLVEGITTVEVEEFIQRAHRKVGAPRSYFCIVLFGEATAYPHGVNYVQTLKAGDTVLIDTGCQVMNYISDITRTYVFGTISARQRSVWNSEKAAQAAAFAAAQLGVPCGDVDRAARVSLEADGFGPGYKLPGLPHRTGHGIGLDIHEWPYLVGNDTTPLDVGMCFSNEPMICIPGEFGIRHEDHFYMTQDGPRWFTQPAHSIDDPFGLQA
;
A
#
# COMPACT_ATOMS: atom_id res chain seq x y z
N MET A 1 -12.47 23.55 -19.76
CA MET A 1 -11.61 22.37 -19.96
C MET A 1 -11.23 21.86 -18.59
N SER A 2 -11.26 20.54 -18.35
CA SER A 2 -10.84 19.95 -17.07
C SER A 2 -9.31 19.85 -16.94
N ILE A 3 -8.59 19.94 -18.08
CA ILE A 3 -7.14 19.91 -18.17
C ILE A 3 -6.63 21.27 -18.66
N GLY A 4 -5.81 21.92 -17.84
CA GLY A 4 -5.31 23.26 -18.06
C GLY A 4 -6.36 24.37 -17.93
N GLY A 5 -5.89 25.61 -17.98
CA GLY A 5 -6.74 26.81 -18.07
C GLY A 5 -6.82 27.66 -16.80
N ILE A 6 -6.20 27.25 -15.69
CA ILE A 6 -6.04 28.10 -14.50
C ILE A 6 -4.58 28.16 -14.05
N SER A 7 -4.20 29.19 -13.28
CA SER A 7 -2.84 29.32 -12.76
C SER A 7 -2.56 28.36 -11.61
N ILE A 8 -1.28 28.12 -11.32
CA ILE A 8 -0.82 27.36 -10.15
C ILE A 8 -1.45 27.90 -8.86
N GLU A 9 -1.49 29.22 -8.69
CA GLU A 9 -2.06 29.87 -7.51
C GLU A 9 -3.56 29.63 -7.39
N GLN A 10 -4.29 29.71 -8.51
CA GLN A 10 -5.73 29.45 -8.55
C GLN A 10 -6.04 27.98 -8.22
N ALA A 11 -5.26 27.04 -8.78
CA ALA A 11 -5.41 25.62 -8.49
C ALA A 11 -5.05 25.27 -7.04
N LEU A 12 -4.04 25.92 -6.44
CA LEU A 12 -3.76 25.73 -5.01
C LEU A 12 -4.82 26.37 -4.11
N ALA A 13 -5.44 27.45 -4.55
CA ALA A 13 -6.50 28.13 -3.80
C ALA A 13 -7.83 27.37 -3.80
N SER A 14 -8.03 26.41 -4.72
CA SER A 14 -9.21 25.53 -4.71
C SER A 14 -9.12 24.40 -3.67
N LEU A 15 -7.93 24.17 -3.11
CA LEU A 15 -7.67 23.16 -2.09
C LEU A 15 -7.75 23.77 -0.69
N SER A 16 -8.30 22.99 0.24
CA SER A 16 -8.40 23.32 1.66
C SER A 16 -8.06 22.11 2.50
N ASP A 17 -7.75 22.31 3.79
CA ASP A 17 -7.53 21.19 4.70
C ASP A 17 -8.74 20.25 4.71
N MET A 18 -8.48 18.96 4.49
CA MET A 18 -9.49 17.91 4.42
C MET A 18 -9.33 16.92 5.58
N THR A 19 -8.54 17.22 6.62
CA THR A 19 -8.31 16.29 7.73
C THR A 19 -9.41 16.33 8.79
N GLY A 20 -10.33 17.31 8.69
CA GLY A 20 -11.45 17.48 9.62
C GLY A 20 -12.27 16.20 9.82
N GLY A 21 -12.40 15.75 11.07
CA GLY A 21 -13.16 14.57 11.45
C GLY A 21 -12.44 13.23 11.26
N MET A 22 -11.17 13.22 10.83
CA MET A 22 -10.37 11.99 10.89
C MET A 22 -10.11 11.58 12.34
N VAL A 23 -10.26 10.28 12.63
CA VAL A 23 -10.04 9.71 13.96
C VAL A 23 -8.94 8.67 13.86
N ALA A 24 -7.85 8.86 14.61
CA ALA A 24 -6.76 7.89 14.65
C ALA A 24 -7.24 6.58 15.28
N ILE A 25 -6.64 5.47 14.86
CA ILE A 25 -6.88 4.15 15.46
C ILE A 25 -6.51 4.21 16.96
N GLY A 26 -7.49 3.90 17.80
CA GLY A 26 -7.37 3.96 19.25
C GLY A 26 -6.85 2.66 19.86
N LYS A 27 -6.54 2.71 21.17
CA LYS A 27 -6.04 1.58 21.96
C LYS A 27 -6.93 0.34 21.87
N ASP A 28 -8.26 0.53 21.89
CA ASP A 28 -9.23 -0.57 21.83
C ASP A 28 -9.14 -1.36 20.52
N GLU A 29 -8.95 -0.69 19.39
CA GLU A 29 -8.82 -1.37 18.11
C GLU A 29 -7.47 -2.10 17.99
N HIS A 30 -6.39 -1.54 18.52
CA HIS A 30 -5.11 -2.26 18.63
C HIS A 30 -5.23 -3.53 19.49
N ALA A 31 -5.96 -3.46 20.61
CA ALA A 31 -6.24 -4.63 21.43
C ALA A 31 -7.07 -5.69 20.66
N GLN A 32 -8.04 -5.27 19.84
CA GLN A 32 -8.79 -6.19 18.97
C GLN A 32 -7.90 -6.85 17.91
N ARG A 33 -6.95 -6.10 17.32
CA ARG A 33 -5.98 -6.66 16.35
C ARG A 33 -5.10 -7.73 16.99
N ILE A 34 -4.65 -7.49 18.22
CA ILE A 34 -3.90 -8.46 19.03
C ILE A 34 -4.74 -9.70 19.29
N ALA A 35 -5.97 -9.53 19.80
CA ALA A 35 -6.87 -10.66 20.08
C ALA A 35 -7.14 -11.51 18.83
N ARG A 36 -7.40 -10.88 17.68
CA ARG A 36 -7.58 -11.56 16.39
C ARG A 36 -6.37 -12.36 15.97
N ALA A 37 -5.16 -11.79 16.11
CA ALA A 37 -3.93 -12.50 15.80
C ALA A 37 -3.73 -13.70 16.74
N GLN A 38 -4.04 -13.54 18.02
CA GLN A 38 -3.95 -14.62 19.01
C GLN A 38 -4.94 -15.75 18.75
N ASP A 39 -6.19 -15.45 18.41
CA ASP A 39 -7.19 -16.44 17.98
C ASP A 39 -6.67 -17.23 16.79
N PHE A 40 -6.23 -16.54 15.73
CA PHE A 40 -5.70 -17.18 14.53
C PHE A 40 -4.44 -18.01 14.82
N MET A 41 -3.51 -17.51 15.63
CA MET A 41 -2.31 -18.25 16.01
C MET A 41 -2.64 -19.54 16.76
N ARG A 42 -3.61 -19.50 17.69
CA ARG A 42 -4.08 -20.71 18.40
C ARG A 42 -4.69 -21.73 17.45
N GLU A 43 -5.53 -21.28 16.52
CA GLU A 43 -6.14 -22.15 15.50
C GLU A 43 -5.09 -22.80 14.59
N GLN A 44 -4.04 -22.04 14.23
CA GLN A 44 -2.97 -22.53 13.36
C GLN A 44 -1.84 -23.24 14.12
N GLY A 45 -1.86 -23.29 15.45
CA GLY A 45 -0.77 -23.88 16.26
C GLY A 45 0.56 -23.10 16.20
N ILE A 46 0.49 -21.78 16.03
CA ILE A 46 1.64 -20.86 16.10
C ILE A 46 1.74 -20.37 17.54
N ALA A 47 2.89 -20.49 18.18
CA ALA A 47 3.08 -20.17 19.59
C ALA A 47 3.31 -18.66 19.84
N ALA A 48 4.06 -18.00 18.95
CA ALA A 48 4.32 -16.56 19.00
C ALA A 48 4.78 -16.03 17.65
N ILE A 49 4.73 -14.71 17.48
CA ILE A 49 5.40 -14.01 16.39
C ILE A 49 6.26 -12.85 16.89
N TYR A 50 7.40 -12.61 16.25
CA TYR A 50 8.21 -11.41 16.41
C TYR A 50 7.77 -10.33 15.42
N LEU A 51 7.25 -9.23 15.96
CA LEU A 51 6.86 -8.02 15.27
C LEU A 51 8.05 -7.05 15.20
N ASN A 52 8.74 -7.00 14.07
CA ASN A 52 9.82 -6.05 13.85
C ASN A 52 9.30 -4.60 13.81
N ALA A 53 10.12 -3.64 14.26
CA ALA A 53 9.90 -2.22 14.05
C ALA A 53 9.49 -1.91 12.60
N GLY A 54 8.51 -1.02 12.43
CA GLY A 54 7.86 -0.72 11.15
C GLY A 54 6.34 -0.92 11.19
N ALA A 55 5.76 -1.24 10.03
CA ALA A 55 4.31 -1.31 9.85
C ALA A 55 3.64 -2.39 10.71
N ASN A 56 4.25 -3.57 10.85
CA ASN A 56 3.69 -4.66 11.65
C ASN A 56 3.63 -4.30 13.15
N LEU A 57 4.71 -3.74 13.72
CA LEU A 57 4.70 -3.24 15.10
C LEU A 57 3.64 -2.15 15.27
N THR A 58 3.64 -1.15 14.38
CA THR A 58 2.66 -0.05 14.42
C THR A 58 1.22 -0.57 14.33
N TYR A 59 0.96 -1.56 13.47
CA TYR A 59 -0.37 -2.13 13.26
C TYR A 59 -0.94 -2.77 14.53
N PHE A 60 -0.15 -3.61 15.19
CA PHE A 60 -0.62 -4.35 16.36
C PHE A 60 -0.60 -3.51 17.63
N THR A 61 0.38 -2.62 17.80
CA THR A 61 0.61 -1.98 19.10
C THR A 61 0.43 -0.47 19.12
N GLY A 62 0.34 0.16 17.95
CA GLY A 62 0.38 1.62 17.80
C GLY A 62 1.76 2.23 18.00
N THR A 63 2.77 1.44 18.37
CA THR A 63 4.14 1.91 18.63
C THR A 63 4.83 2.25 17.32
N LYS A 64 5.17 3.52 17.16
CA LYS A 64 5.86 4.03 15.97
C LYS A 64 7.37 3.97 16.16
N TRP A 65 8.00 3.04 15.45
CA TRP A 65 9.47 2.88 15.44
C TRP A 65 9.93 2.49 14.05
N TYR A 66 11.05 3.06 13.59
CA TYR A 66 11.65 2.69 12.30
C TYR A 66 12.64 1.53 12.49
N ALA A 67 12.76 0.68 11.48
CA ALA A 67 13.76 -0.39 11.50
C ALA A 67 15.17 0.17 11.31
N SER A 68 16.15 -0.39 12.02
CA SER A 68 17.57 -0.05 11.93
C SER A 68 18.43 -1.32 12.00
N GLU A 69 19.74 -1.16 12.18
CA GLU A 69 20.67 -2.25 12.51
C GLU A 69 20.43 -2.86 13.89
N ARG A 70 19.69 -2.16 14.77
CA ARG A 70 19.36 -2.62 16.13
C ARG A 70 18.03 -3.36 16.13
N MET A 71 18.01 -4.53 16.77
CA MET A 71 16.79 -5.31 16.92
C MET A 71 15.84 -4.61 17.91
N VAL A 72 14.78 -4.00 17.35
CA VAL A 72 13.67 -3.39 18.08
C VAL A 72 12.36 -3.98 17.56
N GLY A 73 11.48 -4.37 18.48
CA GLY A 73 10.21 -4.97 18.13
C GLY A 73 9.43 -5.47 19.33
N ALA A 74 8.46 -6.34 19.08
CA ALA A 74 7.64 -6.96 20.11
C ALA A 74 7.40 -8.45 19.82
N ILE A 75 7.35 -9.26 20.87
CA ILE A 75 6.89 -10.65 20.82
C ILE A 75 5.41 -10.65 21.15
N LEU A 76 4.60 -11.06 20.18
CA LEU A 76 3.17 -11.32 20.36
C LEU A 76 2.95 -12.82 20.54
N PRO A 77 2.64 -13.29 21.76
CA PRO A 77 2.38 -14.71 22.01
C PRO A 77 0.94 -15.07 21.60
N ALA A 78 0.68 -16.34 21.33
CA ALA A 78 -0.67 -16.85 21.08
C ALA A 78 -1.59 -16.77 22.31
N SER A 79 -1.03 -16.60 23.51
CA SER A 79 -1.77 -16.37 24.75
C SER A 79 -0.92 -15.51 25.68
N GLY A 80 -1.56 -14.52 26.34
CA GLY A 80 -0.89 -13.60 27.26
C GLY A 80 -0.61 -12.23 26.64
N GLU A 81 0.14 -11.41 27.38
CA GLU A 81 0.45 -10.04 27.02
C GLU A 81 1.63 -9.96 26.04
N ILE A 82 1.69 -8.86 25.29
CA ILE A 82 2.82 -8.56 24.41
C ILE A 82 4.03 -8.10 25.23
N GLU A 83 5.24 -8.50 24.84
CA GLU A 83 6.49 -8.02 25.43
C GLU A 83 7.40 -7.41 24.35
N TYR A 84 8.06 -6.30 24.65
CA TYR A 84 8.93 -5.57 23.74
C TYR A 84 10.40 -5.97 23.91
N ILE A 85 11.18 -5.80 22.85
CA ILE A 85 12.65 -5.92 22.85
C ILE A 85 13.23 -4.62 22.30
N ALA A 86 14.19 -4.03 23.00
CA ALA A 86 14.88 -2.81 22.57
C ALA A 86 16.25 -2.62 23.22
N PRO A 87 17.14 -1.78 22.65
CA PRO A 87 18.36 -1.34 23.32
C PRO A 87 18.04 -0.65 24.64
N ALA A 88 18.82 -0.92 25.68
CA ALA A 88 18.60 -0.37 27.01
C ALA A 88 18.58 1.17 27.05
N PHE A 89 19.38 1.82 26.20
CA PHE A 89 19.43 3.29 26.14
C PHE A 89 18.18 3.91 25.47
N GLU A 90 17.36 3.11 24.78
CA GLU A 90 16.14 3.57 24.10
C GLU A 90 14.86 3.25 24.89
N GLU A 91 14.94 2.59 26.05
CA GLU A 91 13.78 2.14 26.83
C GLU A 91 12.78 3.27 27.12
N SER A 92 13.27 4.40 27.62
CA SER A 92 12.43 5.56 27.95
C SER A 92 11.78 6.18 26.72
N THR A 93 12.51 6.24 25.61
CA THR A 93 12.01 6.74 24.33
C THR A 93 10.92 5.80 23.81
N LEU A 94 11.19 4.50 23.71
CA LEU A 94 10.23 3.51 23.23
C LEU A 94 8.94 3.54 24.06
N THR A 95 9.06 3.57 25.39
CA THR A 95 7.91 3.67 26.31
C THR A 95 7.04 4.89 25.99
N GLY A 96 7.65 6.03 25.66
CA GLY A 96 6.93 7.24 25.25
C GLY A 96 6.17 7.13 23.93
N PHE A 97 6.49 6.14 23.08
CA PHE A 97 5.80 5.88 21.81
C PHE A 97 4.76 4.74 21.90
N MET A 98 4.65 4.03 23.03
CA MET A 98 3.73 2.90 23.16
C MET A 98 2.28 3.37 23.34
N LEU A 99 1.39 2.79 22.53
CA LEU A 99 -0.06 2.90 22.75
C LEU A 99 -0.60 1.66 23.48
N ILE A 100 -0.20 0.46 23.02
CA ILE A 100 -0.32 -0.77 23.79
C ILE A 100 0.94 -0.91 24.65
N GLU A 101 0.76 -0.72 25.95
CA GLU A 101 1.82 -0.90 26.93
C GLU A 101 2.15 -2.39 27.10
N GLY A 102 3.43 -2.68 27.30
CA GLY A 102 3.93 -4.02 27.56
C GLY A 102 5.31 -3.94 28.19
N LYS A 103 5.77 -5.04 28.78
CA LYS A 103 7.09 -5.07 29.40
C LYS A 103 8.18 -4.87 28.35
N VAL A 104 9.14 -3.97 28.60
CA VAL A 104 10.32 -3.78 27.76
C VAL A 104 11.45 -4.66 28.26
N ASN A 105 11.95 -5.55 27.39
CA ASN A 105 13.13 -6.36 27.66
C ASN A 105 14.32 -5.70 26.96
N CYS A 106 15.25 -5.21 27.77
CA CYS A 106 16.39 -4.43 27.30
C CYS A 106 17.63 -5.28 27.08
N TRP A 107 18.44 -4.92 26.08
CA TRP A 107 19.79 -5.43 25.87
C TRP A 107 20.79 -4.27 25.80
N GLN A 108 21.99 -4.46 26.36
CA GLN A 108 23.10 -3.51 26.26
C GLN A 108 23.79 -3.65 24.90
N GLU A 109 24.46 -2.61 24.40
CA GLU A 109 25.07 -2.57 23.04
C GLU A 109 26.03 -3.73 22.72
N HIS A 110 26.57 -4.42 23.73
CA HIS A 110 27.47 -5.57 23.56
C HIS A 110 26.81 -6.93 23.79
N GLU A 111 25.54 -6.95 24.21
CA GLU A 111 24.77 -8.16 24.47
C GLU A 111 24.06 -8.64 23.19
N SER A 112 23.68 -9.91 23.19
CA SER A 112 22.95 -10.49 22.05
C SER A 112 21.44 -10.24 22.20
N PRO A 113 20.81 -9.40 21.36
CA PRO A 113 19.36 -9.27 21.36
C PRO A 113 18.65 -10.57 20.93
N TYR A 114 19.35 -11.42 20.17
CA TYR A 114 18.83 -12.71 19.71
C TYR A 114 18.75 -13.74 20.85
N GLN A 115 19.73 -13.72 21.77
CA GLN A 115 19.65 -14.53 22.99
C GLN A 115 18.52 -14.01 23.88
N LEU A 116 18.42 -12.69 24.04
CA LEU A 116 17.33 -12.09 24.81
C LEU A 116 15.95 -12.49 24.25
N PHE A 117 15.78 -12.52 22.93
CA PHE A 117 14.56 -13.01 22.29
C PHE A 117 14.19 -14.44 22.73
N ALA A 118 15.15 -15.38 22.71
CA ALA A 118 14.92 -16.76 23.16
C ALA A 118 14.59 -16.83 24.66
N ASP A 119 15.27 -16.02 25.48
CA ASP A 119 15.05 -15.96 26.92
C ASP A 119 13.66 -15.38 27.27
N VAL A 120 13.20 -14.38 26.52
CA VAL A 120 11.85 -13.81 26.68
C VAL A 120 10.79 -14.86 26.35
N LEU A 121 10.91 -15.56 25.21
CA LEU A 121 9.99 -16.65 24.86
C LEU A 121 9.88 -17.70 25.97
N ALA A 122 11.02 -18.12 26.53
CA ALA A 122 11.04 -19.08 27.63
C ALA A 122 10.33 -18.54 28.89
N ARG A 123 10.54 -17.25 29.23
CA ARG A 123 9.81 -16.59 30.34
C ARG A 123 8.31 -16.49 30.11
N MET A 124 7.89 -16.37 28.85
CA MET A 124 6.48 -16.36 28.44
C MET A 124 5.86 -17.77 28.41
N GLY A 125 6.62 -18.82 28.80
CA GLY A 125 6.15 -20.20 28.80
C GLY A 125 6.27 -20.91 27.45
N ILE A 126 6.92 -20.28 26.47
CA ILE A 126 7.20 -20.84 25.14
C ILE A 126 8.64 -21.33 25.14
N ALA A 127 8.90 -22.42 25.87
CA ALA A 127 10.24 -22.99 25.98
C ALA A 127 10.62 -23.78 24.72
N GLN A 128 11.92 -23.85 24.44
CA GLN A 128 12.45 -24.70 23.38
C GLN A 128 12.18 -26.18 23.68
N ASP A 129 11.76 -26.93 22.66
CA ASP A 129 11.53 -28.38 22.74
C ASP A 129 11.93 -29.04 21.41
N ALA A 130 13.04 -29.77 21.39
CA ALA A 130 13.51 -30.43 20.17
C ALA A 130 12.60 -31.58 19.70
N ALA A 131 11.78 -32.16 20.59
CA ALA A 131 10.86 -33.24 20.25
C ALA A 131 9.53 -32.72 19.70
N ALA A 132 9.08 -31.56 20.17
CA ALA A 132 7.86 -30.89 19.73
C ALA A 132 8.09 -29.37 19.63
N PRO A 133 8.88 -28.90 18.64
CA PRO A 133 9.32 -27.52 18.60
C PRO A 133 8.15 -26.55 18.45
N PRO A 134 7.99 -25.56 19.36
CA PRO A 134 6.96 -24.55 19.21
C PRO A 134 7.21 -23.75 17.94
N ARG A 135 6.13 -23.48 17.20
CA ARG A 135 6.20 -22.69 15.97
C ARG A 135 6.28 -21.20 16.30
N VAL A 136 7.33 -20.54 15.84
CA VAL A 136 7.57 -19.12 16.13
C VAL A 136 7.79 -18.38 14.81
N GLY A 137 6.92 -17.42 14.53
CA GLY A 137 7.02 -16.61 13.31
C GLY A 137 7.97 -15.44 13.47
N ILE A 138 8.82 -15.18 12.49
CA ILE A 138 9.57 -13.92 12.37
C ILE A 138 8.93 -13.08 11.27
N CYS A 139 8.62 -11.81 11.55
CA CYS A 139 8.06 -10.89 10.56
C CYS A 139 8.85 -10.90 9.24
N GLU A 140 8.13 -10.97 8.13
CA GLU A 140 8.66 -10.90 6.77
C GLU A 140 9.37 -9.59 6.46
N SER A 141 9.07 -8.53 7.24
CA SER A 141 9.71 -7.22 7.15
C SER A 141 10.99 -7.11 8.00
N ALA A 142 11.32 -8.12 8.79
CA ALA A 142 12.57 -8.14 9.55
C ALA A 142 13.74 -8.27 8.57
N ALA A 143 14.79 -7.47 8.79
CA ALA A 143 16.01 -7.61 8.01
C ALA A 143 16.60 -9.02 8.20
N PHE A 144 17.16 -9.60 7.14
CA PHE A 144 17.65 -10.98 7.15
C PHE A 144 18.60 -11.29 8.31
N PHE A 145 19.43 -10.32 8.72
CA PHE A 145 20.37 -10.47 9.84
C PHE A 145 19.68 -10.80 11.17
N ILE A 146 18.42 -10.40 11.36
CA ILE A 146 17.65 -10.72 12.58
C ILE A 146 17.33 -12.22 12.61
N TYR A 147 16.84 -12.77 11.49
CA TYR A 147 16.64 -14.20 11.37
C TYR A 147 17.96 -14.97 11.50
N ASP A 148 19.00 -14.52 10.80
CA ASP A 148 20.34 -15.12 10.83
C ASP A 148 20.95 -15.11 12.24
N GLY A 149 20.70 -14.07 13.03
CA GLY A 149 21.13 -13.98 14.43
C GLY A 149 20.34 -14.86 15.39
N ILE A 150 19.02 -15.03 15.17
CA ILE A 150 18.13 -15.87 16.01
C ILE A 150 18.34 -17.35 15.71
N ASN A 151 18.44 -17.74 14.43
CA ASN A 151 18.39 -19.12 13.96
C ASN A 151 19.41 -20.06 14.68
N PRO A 152 20.67 -19.67 14.92
CA PRO A 152 21.63 -20.52 15.66
C PRO A 152 21.28 -20.75 17.14
N LEU A 153 20.50 -19.86 17.76
CA LEU A 153 20.13 -19.90 19.19
C LEU A 153 18.73 -20.52 19.42
N ALA A 154 18.01 -20.81 18.34
CA ALA A 154 16.61 -21.18 18.31
C ALA A 154 16.39 -22.63 17.83
N ALA A 155 17.38 -23.52 18.00
CA ALA A 155 17.34 -24.89 17.47
C ALA A 155 16.16 -25.75 17.99
N GLY A 156 15.59 -25.41 19.15
CA GLY A 156 14.38 -26.05 19.68
C GLY A 156 13.07 -25.32 19.35
N TYR A 157 13.08 -24.35 18.45
CA TYR A 157 11.90 -23.72 17.87
C TYR A 157 11.75 -24.09 16.39
N ALA A 158 10.51 -24.16 15.91
CA ALA A 158 10.20 -24.26 14.49
C ALA A 158 10.02 -22.83 13.97
N LEU A 159 11.12 -22.19 13.58
CA LEU A 159 11.07 -20.84 13.03
C LEU A 159 10.36 -20.83 11.67
N GLU A 160 9.45 -19.90 11.48
CA GLU A 160 8.71 -19.72 10.23
C GLU A 160 8.50 -18.24 9.90
N ASN A 161 7.95 -17.95 8.72
CA ASN A 161 7.60 -16.59 8.33
C ASN A 161 6.26 -16.20 8.98
N ALA A 162 6.23 -15.09 9.72
CA ALA A 162 5.01 -14.61 10.38
C ALA A 162 3.91 -14.10 9.43
N ARG A 163 4.18 -14.05 8.10
CA ARG A 163 3.23 -13.67 7.03
C ARG A 163 1.85 -14.28 7.23
N ALA A 164 1.77 -15.56 7.62
CA ALA A 164 0.49 -16.24 7.81
C ALA A 164 -0.42 -15.47 8.79
N VAL A 165 0.15 -14.86 9.84
CA VAL A 165 -0.58 -14.09 10.85
C VAL A 165 -0.67 -12.61 10.45
N THR A 166 0.45 -11.99 10.07
CA THR A 166 0.52 -10.55 9.76
C THR A 166 -0.36 -10.22 8.56
N ALA A 167 -0.27 -10.98 7.46
CA ALA A 167 -1.09 -10.78 6.27
C ALA A 167 -2.56 -11.09 6.55
N TYR A 168 -2.88 -12.15 7.32
CA TYR A 168 -4.27 -12.47 7.67
C TYR A 168 -4.95 -11.31 8.39
N CYS A 169 -4.26 -10.69 9.34
CA CYS A 169 -4.79 -9.57 10.11
C CYS A 169 -4.83 -8.29 9.27
N ARG A 170 -3.69 -7.86 8.71
CA ARG A 170 -3.56 -6.57 8.03
C ARG A 170 -4.33 -6.48 6.72
N SER A 171 -4.51 -7.59 6.01
CA SER A 171 -5.28 -7.56 4.76
C SER A 171 -6.74 -7.19 4.99
N ARG A 172 -7.33 -7.49 6.15
CA ARG A 172 -8.77 -7.34 6.40
C ARG A 172 -9.07 -6.13 7.27
N LYS A 173 -9.20 -4.98 6.60
CA LYS A 173 -9.36 -3.66 7.22
C LYS A 173 -10.65 -3.55 8.02
N SER A 174 -10.56 -2.91 9.18
CA SER A 174 -11.72 -2.50 9.95
C SER A 174 -12.47 -1.34 9.26
N PRO A 175 -13.72 -1.06 9.64
CA PRO A 175 -14.43 0.14 9.17
C PRO A 175 -13.67 1.46 9.45
N ALA A 176 -12.92 1.54 10.56
CA ALA A 176 -12.13 2.72 10.89
C ALA A 176 -10.93 2.87 9.96
N GLU A 177 -10.26 1.77 9.62
CA GLU A 177 -9.16 1.76 8.64
C GLU A 177 -9.67 2.18 7.25
N ILE A 178 -10.80 1.62 6.81
CA ILE A 178 -11.44 1.99 5.53
C ILE A 178 -11.80 3.48 5.53
N ALA A 179 -12.32 4.03 6.64
CA ALA A 179 -12.64 5.46 6.71
C ALA A 179 -11.40 6.36 6.59
N LEU A 180 -10.27 5.96 7.20
CA LEU A 180 -8.99 6.68 7.06
C LEU A 180 -8.46 6.59 5.63
N MET A 181 -8.47 5.40 5.03
CA MET A 181 -8.07 5.17 3.64
C MET A 181 -8.94 5.97 2.67
N GLN A 182 -10.27 5.95 2.84
CA GLN A 182 -11.20 6.75 2.04
C GLN A 182 -10.81 8.23 2.09
N ARG A 183 -10.50 8.76 3.27
CA ARG A 183 -10.15 10.18 3.39
C ARG A 183 -8.87 10.53 2.64
N VAL A 184 -7.80 9.75 2.78
CA VAL A 184 -6.55 10.03 2.05
C VAL A 184 -6.73 9.86 0.54
N MET A 185 -7.60 8.96 0.09
CA MET A 185 -7.96 8.80 -1.32
C MET A 185 -8.74 10.02 -1.85
N ASP A 186 -9.72 10.53 -1.08
CA ASP A 186 -10.46 11.76 -1.43
C ASP A 186 -9.52 12.97 -1.55
N MET A 187 -8.57 13.08 -0.61
CA MET A 187 -7.53 14.11 -0.60
C MET A 187 -6.68 14.06 -1.87
N THR A 188 -6.16 12.89 -2.22
CA THR A 188 -5.32 12.73 -3.42
C THR A 188 -6.12 12.91 -4.71
N LEU A 189 -7.40 12.53 -4.75
CA LEU A 189 -8.25 12.81 -5.91
C LEU A 189 -8.48 14.31 -6.11
N ALA A 190 -8.67 15.08 -5.04
CA ALA A 190 -8.73 16.54 -5.12
C ALA A 190 -7.41 17.15 -5.63
N VAL A 191 -6.27 16.60 -5.21
CA VAL A 191 -4.94 16.98 -5.73
C VAL A 191 -4.80 16.67 -7.22
N HIS A 192 -5.29 15.53 -7.69
CA HIS A 192 -5.32 15.19 -9.13
C HIS A 192 -6.13 16.22 -9.94
N VAL A 193 -7.32 16.59 -9.47
CA VAL A 193 -8.17 17.60 -10.14
C VAL A 193 -7.44 18.95 -10.22
N ALA A 194 -6.86 19.40 -9.11
CA ALA A 194 -6.10 20.66 -9.07
C ALA A 194 -4.87 20.60 -10.00
N THR A 195 -4.16 19.48 -10.00
CA THR A 195 -2.95 19.28 -10.83
C THR A 195 -3.30 19.30 -12.31
N ALA A 196 -4.34 18.59 -12.74
CA ALA A 196 -4.78 18.61 -14.14
C ALA A 196 -5.16 20.02 -14.60
N SER A 197 -5.84 20.79 -13.74
CA SER A 197 -6.33 22.14 -14.07
C SER A 197 -5.24 23.20 -14.29
N MET A 198 -4.05 23.02 -13.70
CA MET A 198 -2.94 23.99 -13.81
C MET A 198 -1.94 23.67 -14.92
N LEU A 199 -2.08 22.52 -15.59
CA LEU A 199 -1.17 22.14 -16.67
C LEU A 199 -1.19 23.17 -17.81
N VAL A 200 0.01 23.50 -18.30
CA VAL A 200 0.24 24.45 -19.37
C VAL A 200 1.39 23.97 -20.23
N GLU A 201 1.34 24.24 -21.54
CA GLU A 201 2.43 23.93 -22.45
C GLU A 201 3.74 24.55 -21.96
N GLY A 202 4.83 23.78 -21.99
CA GLY A 202 6.13 24.21 -21.49
C GLY A 202 6.40 23.93 -20.00
N ILE A 203 5.40 23.52 -19.21
CA ILE A 203 5.64 23.10 -17.81
C ILE A 203 6.49 21.83 -17.79
N THR A 204 7.44 21.76 -16.86
CA THR A 204 8.27 20.57 -16.66
C THR A 204 7.63 19.61 -15.66
N THR A 205 7.99 18.34 -15.76
CA THR A 205 7.63 17.30 -14.77
C THR A 205 8.00 17.71 -13.34
N VAL A 206 9.18 18.31 -13.14
CA VAL A 206 9.66 18.82 -11.84
C VAL A 206 8.75 19.91 -11.26
N GLU A 207 8.27 20.84 -12.10
CA GLU A 207 7.34 21.89 -11.66
C GLU A 207 5.98 21.31 -11.25
N VAL A 208 5.52 20.27 -11.94
CA VAL A 208 4.30 19.54 -11.59
C VAL A 208 4.46 18.76 -10.29
N GLU A 209 5.58 18.08 -10.08
CA GLU A 209 5.89 17.38 -8.82
C GLU A 209 5.91 18.35 -7.62
N GLU A 210 6.54 19.52 -7.77
CA GLU A 210 6.56 20.56 -6.72
C GLU A 210 5.15 21.10 -6.44
N PHE A 211 4.32 21.27 -7.47
CA PHE A 211 2.92 21.61 -7.28
C PHE A 211 2.19 20.53 -6.46
N ILE A 212 2.32 19.25 -6.82
CA ILE A 212 1.64 18.14 -6.16
C ILE A 212 2.05 18.07 -4.67
N GLN A 213 3.33 18.28 -4.35
CA GLN A 213 3.81 18.35 -2.96
C GLN A 213 3.12 19.47 -2.17
N ARG A 214 2.98 20.65 -2.76
CA ARG A 214 2.28 21.80 -2.15
C ARG A 214 0.78 21.52 -2.02
N ALA A 215 0.18 20.87 -3.02
CA ALA A 215 -1.22 20.51 -3.05
C ALA A 215 -1.57 19.49 -1.97
N HIS A 216 -0.78 18.43 -1.77
CA HIS A 216 -0.95 17.48 -0.67
C HIS A 216 -0.86 18.16 0.70
N ARG A 217 0.06 19.13 0.87
CA ARG A 217 0.10 19.95 2.09
C ARG A 217 -1.15 20.80 2.29
N LYS A 218 -1.72 21.35 1.20
CA LYS A 218 -2.95 22.14 1.26
C LYS A 218 -4.17 21.34 1.70
N VAL A 219 -4.26 20.06 1.31
CA VAL A 219 -5.31 19.15 1.78
C VAL A 219 -5.05 18.57 3.18
N GLY A 220 -3.91 18.89 3.80
CA GLY A 220 -3.58 18.59 5.19
C GLY A 220 -2.67 17.38 5.40
N ALA A 221 -2.15 16.77 4.33
CA ALA A 221 -1.10 15.77 4.44
C ALA A 221 0.26 16.44 4.75
N PRO A 222 1.20 15.79 5.46
CA PRO A 222 2.52 16.38 5.73
C PRO A 222 3.37 16.58 4.46
N ARG A 223 3.20 15.69 3.48
CA ARG A 223 3.88 15.67 2.16
C ARG A 223 3.16 14.67 1.24
N SER A 224 3.51 14.65 -0.05
CA SER A 224 3.24 13.47 -0.87
C SER A 224 4.06 12.29 -0.33
N TYR A 225 3.45 11.10 -0.29
CA TYR A 225 4.16 9.87 0.06
C TYR A 225 5.14 9.49 -1.05
N PHE A 226 4.72 9.66 -2.30
CA PHE A 226 5.49 9.52 -3.52
C PHE A 226 4.84 10.34 -4.64
N CYS A 227 5.54 10.54 -5.76
CA CYS A 227 5.02 11.25 -6.93
C CYS A 227 5.81 10.84 -8.17
N ILE A 228 5.09 10.45 -9.22
CA ILE A 228 5.60 10.19 -10.56
C ILE A 228 4.79 11.05 -11.53
N VAL A 229 5.47 11.83 -12.36
CA VAL A 229 4.86 12.62 -13.43
C VAL A 229 5.58 12.30 -14.74
N LEU A 230 4.83 11.86 -15.75
CA LEU A 230 5.38 11.43 -17.04
C LEU A 230 4.60 12.07 -18.19
N PHE A 231 5.31 12.55 -19.21
CA PHE A 231 4.72 13.13 -20.43
C PHE A 231 5.14 12.36 -21.68
N GLY A 232 4.23 12.25 -22.65
CA GLY A 232 4.47 11.63 -23.96
C GLY A 232 4.94 10.18 -23.85
N GLU A 233 6.00 9.82 -24.56
CA GLU A 233 6.58 8.47 -24.57
C GLU A 233 7.01 7.98 -23.18
N ALA A 234 7.41 8.89 -22.29
CA ALA A 234 7.83 8.52 -20.94
C ALA A 234 6.73 7.77 -20.16
N THR A 235 5.46 7.98 -20.51
CA THR A 235 4.31 7.27 -19.91
C THR A 235 4.30 5.77 -20.20
N ALA A 236 5.07 5.28 -21.19
CA ALA A 236 5.17 3.85 -21.50
C ALA A 236 5.98 3.04 -20.46
N TYR A 237 6.68 3.71 -19.54
CA TYR A 237 7.58 3.10 -18.55
C TYR A 237 6.95 3.15 -17.15
N PRO A 238 6.53 2.01 -16.56
CA PRO A 238 5.75 1.98 -15.32
C PRO A 238 6.38 2.73 -14.13
N HIS A 239 7.71 2.64 -14.01
CA HIS A 239 8.50 3.31 -12.96
C HIS A 239 9.21 4.58 -13.45
N GLY A 240 8.77 5.14 -14.58
CA GLY A 240 9.28 6.38 -15.13
C GLY A 240 10.64 6.26 -15.82
N VAL A 241 11.22 7.44 -16.09
CA VAL A 241 12.48 7.64 -16.81
C VAL A 241 13.39 8.57 -16.01
N ASN A 242 14.69 8.60 -16.34
CA ASN A 242 15.70 9.34 -15.58
C ASN A 242 15.99 10.77 -16.07
N TYR A 243 15.19 11.28 -17.00
CA TYR A 243 15.33 12.62 -17.56
C TYR A 243 14.07 13.45 -17.27
N VAL A 244 14.17 14.78 -17.41
CA VAL A 244 13.03 15.70 -17.24
C VAL A 244 12.29 15.84 -18.56
N GLN A 245 10.96 15.74 -18.54
CA GLN A 245 10.10 16.07 -19.68
C GLN A 245 9.50 17.47 -19.55
N THR A 246 9.25 18.09 -20.69
CA THR A 246 8.53 19.36 -20.85
C THR A 246 7.24 19.09 -21.63
N LEU A 247 6.09 19.49 -21.07
CA LEU A 247 4.77 19.19 -21.62
C LEU A 247 4.52 19.89 -22.96
N LYS A 248 3.99 19.16 -23.93
CA LYS A 248 3.59 19.67 -25.26
C LYS A 248 2.15 19.31 -25.57
N ALA A 249 1.52 20.10 -26.44
CA ALA A 249 0.20 19.74 -26.96
C ALA A 249 0.24 18.38 -27.69
N GLY A 250 -0.70 17.51 -27.35
CA GLY A 250 -0.81 16.13 -27.83
C GLY A 250 -0.19 15.08 -26.91
N ASP A 251 0.57 15.48 -25.89
CA ASP A 251 1.22 14.53 -24.98
C ASP A 251 0.18 13.80 -24.11
N THR A 252 0.38 12.50 -23.97
CA THR A 252 -0.20 11.73 -22.87
C THR A 252 0.48 12.16 -21.57
N VAL A 253 -0.30 12.41 -20.53
CA VAL A 253 0.15 12.80 -19.19
C VAL A 253 -0.27 11.72 -18.22
N LEU A 254 0.69 11.10 -17.55
CA LEU A 254 0.46 10.13 -16.47
C LEU A 254 0.96 10.75 -15.17
N ILE A 255 0.08 10.82 -14.18
CA ILE A 255 0.43 11.26 -12.83
C ILE A 255 0.03 10.14 -11.89
N ASP A 256 0.99 9.69 -11.09
CA ASP A 256 0.81 8.67 -10.07
C ASP A 256 1.35 9.21 -8.75
N THR A 257 0.47 9.36 -7.77
CA THR A 257 0.83 9.99 -6.50
C THR A 257 -0.14 9.61 -5.40
N GLY A 258 0.32 9.84 -4.18
CA GLY A 258 -0.39 9.50 -2.96
C GLY A 258 0.10 10.31 -1.77
N CYS A 259 -0.62 10.21 -0.66
CA CYS A 259 -0.24 10.81 0.61
C CYS A 259 -0.43 9.83 1.76
N GLN A 260 0.10 10.18 2.94
CA GLN A 260 -0.06 9.37 4.15
C GLN A 260 -0.54 10.25 5.30
N VAL A 261 -1.65 9.85 5.92
CA VAL A 261 -2.20 10.49 7.12
C VAL A 261 -2.63 9.40 8.11
N MET A 262 -2.28 9.55 9.38
CA MET A 262 -2.55 8.55 10.43
C MET A 262 -2.11 7.12 10.05
N ASN A 263 -0.98 7.03 9.33
CA ASN A 263 -0.33 5.82 8.81
C ASN A 263 -0.97 5.17 7.58
N TYR A 264 -2.17 5.58 7.14
CA TYR A 264 -2.82 5.02 5.95
C TYR A 264 -2.46 5.81 4.70
N ILE A 265 -2.26 5.08 3.61
CA ILE A 265 -1.71 5.58 2.35
C ILE A 265 -2.82 5.66 1.29
N SER A 266 -2.84 6.75 0.54
CA SER A 266 -3.49 6.82 -0.77
C SER A 266 -2.50 6.57 -1.88
N ASP A 267 -3.02 6.07 -3.00
CA ASP A 267 -2.27 5.72 -4.20
C ASP A 267 -3.27 5.80 -5.36
N ILE A 268 -3.03 6.74 -6.28
CA ILE A 268 -3.95 7.02 -7.39
C ILE A 268 -3.13 7.43 -8.60
N THR A 269 -3.33 6.70 -9.69
CA THR A 269 -2.84 7.06 -11.01
C THR A 269 -3.98 7.61 -11.88
N ARG A 270 -3.71 8.73 -12.55
CA ARG A 270 -4.55 9.26 -13.63
C ARG A 270 -3.71 9.45 -14.89
N THR A 271 -4.29 9.02 -16.02
CA THR A 271 -3.72 9.28 -17.33
C THR A 271 -4.72 10.03 -18.22
N TYR A 272 -4.27 11.11 -18.86
CA TYR A 272 -5.09 11.90 -19.78
C TYR A 272 -4.23 12.56 -20.86
N VAL A 273 -4.82 13.27 -21.82
CA VAL A 273 -4.06 13.92 -22.91
C VAL A 273 -4.14 15.43 -22.77
N PHE A 274 -3.00 16.11 -22.86
CA PHE A 274 -2.95 17.56 -22.88
C PHE A 274 -3.14 18.08 -24.30
N GLY A 275 -4.28 18.70 -24.61
CA GLY A 275 -4.58 19.22 -25.96
C GLY A 275 -5.43 18.28 -26.79
N THR A 276 -5.05 18.03 -28.06
CA THR A 276 -5.88 17.24 -28.99
C THR A 276 -5.66 15.73 -28.81
N ILE A 277 -6.75 15.00 -28.54
CA ILE A 277 -6.75 13.55 -28.36
C ILE A 277 -6.72 12.84 -29.71
N SER A 278 -5.74 11.97 -29.94
CA SER A 278 -5.68 11.10 -31.13
C SER A 278 -6.62 9.88 -31.02
N ALA A 279 -6.99 9.31 -32.17
CA ALA A 279 -7.76 8.07 -32.21
C ALA A 279 -7.04 6.90 -31.52
N ARG A 280 -5.70 6.85 -31.64
CA ARG A 280 -4.86 5.83 -30.98
C ARG A 280 -4.89 5.98 -29.46
N GLN A 281 -4.70 7.19 -28.93
CA GLN A 281 -4.80 7.46 -27.48
C GLN A 281 -6.17 7.10 -26.95
N ARG A 282 -7.25 7.51 -27.63
CA ARG A 282 -8.63 7.17 -27.23
C ARG A 282 -8.88 5.66 -27.19
N SER A 283 -8.42 4.94 -28.20
CA SER A 283 -8.56 3.49 -28.25
C SER A 283 -7.86 2.81 -27.07
N VAL A 284 -6.57 3.11 -26.86
CA VAL A 284 -5.77 2.50 -25.78
C VAL A 284 -6.34 2.86 -24.40
N TRP A 285 -6.76 4.12 -24.21
CA TRP A 285 -7.36 4.59 -22.97
C TRP A 285 -8.65 3.84 -22.62
N ASN A 286 -9.50 3.60 -23.62
CA ASN A 286 -10.73 2.82 -23.42
C ASN A 286 -10.44 1.34 -23.13
N SER A 287 -9.41 0.75 -23.75
CA SER A 287 -9.00 -0.64 -23.47
C SER A 287 -8.49 -0.81 -22.04
N GLU A 288 -7.70 0.14 -21.54
CA GLU A 288 -7.22 0.13 -20.16
C GLU A 288 -8.40 0.25 -19.17
N LYS A 289 -9.31 1.22 -19.41
CA LYS A 289 -10.51 1.39 -18.58
C LYS A 289 -11.39 0.14 -18.57
N ALA A 290 -11.54 -0.53 -19.71
CA ALA A 290 -12.28 -1.78 -19.81
C ALA A 290 -11.62 -2.90 -18.99
N ALA A 291 -10.28 -2.99 -19.02
CA ALA A 291 -9.54 -3.96 -18.23
C ALA A 291 -9.68 -3.71 -16.71
N GLN A 292 -9.61 -2.45 -16.28
CA GLN A 292 -9.83 -2.06 -14.88
C GLN A 292 -11.24 -2.46 -14.42
N ALA A 293 -12.25 -2.19 -15.26
CA ALA A 293 -13.64 -2.58 -14.99
C ALA A 293 -13.83 -4.11 -14.94
N ALA A 294 -13.16 -4.86 -15.82
CA ALA A 294 -13.20 -6.32 -15.84
C ALA A 294 -12.61 -6.94 -14.56
N ALA A 295 -11.47 -6.42 -14.09
CA ALA A 295 -10.89 -6.81 -12.80
C ALA A 295 -11.85 -6.52 -11.63
N PHE A 296 -12.42 -5.32 -11.56
CA PHE A 296 -13.36 -4.96 -10.50
C PHE A 296 -14.60 -5.87 -10.51
N ALA A 297 -15.16 -6.17 -11.68
CA ALA A 297 -16.31 -7.07 -11.79
C ALA A 297 -15.98 -8.50 -11.34
N ALA A 298 -14.76 -8.99 -11.63
CA ALA A 298 -14.30 -10.32 -11.23
C ALA A 298 -13.97 -10.43 -9.74
N ALA A 299 -13.70 -9.32 -9.05
CA ALA A 299 -13.36 -9.28 -7.64
C ALA A 299 -14.58 -9.58 -6.74
N GLN A 300 -15.02 -10.84 -6.69
CA GLN A 300 -16.11 -11.31 -5.84
C GLN A 300 -15.57 -12.07 -4.63
N LEU A 301 -16.33 -12.11 -3.52
CA LEU A 301 -15.93 -12.85 -2.32
C LEU A 301 -15.64 -14.33 -2.65
N GLY A 302 -14.53 -14.84 -2.11
CA GLY A 302 -14.06 -16.21 -2.36
C GLY A 302 -13.30 -16.41 -3.68
N VAL A 303 -13.36 -15.46 -4.62
CA VAL A 303 -12.59 -15.56 -5.87
C VAL A 303 -11.08 -15.44 -5.56
N PRO A 304 -10.22 -16.29 -6.13
CA PRO A 304 -8.77 -16.15 -5.97
C PRO A 304 -8.24 -14.82 -6.53
N CYS A 305 -7.27 -14.20 -5.86
CA CYS A 305 -6.65 -12.95 -6.33
C CYS A 305 -6.12 -13.03 -7.77
N GLY A 306 -5.55 -14.18 -8.17
CA GLY A 306 -5.07 -14.40 -9.53
C GLY A 306 -6.15 -14.46 -10.61
N ASP A 307 -7.40 -14.75 -10.23
CA ASP A 307 -8.53 -14.75 -11.17
C ASP A 307 -8.98 -13.32 -11.52
N VAL A 308 -8.77 -12.35 -10.61
CA VAL A 308 -8.96 -10.92 -10.88
C VAL A 308 -7.93 -10.41 -11.88
N ASP A 309 -6.65 -10.76 -11.69
CA ASP A 309 -5.59 -10.44 -12.65
C ASP A 309 -5.88 -11.04 -14.04
N ARG A 310 -6.34 -12.29 -14.07
CA ARG A 310 -6.74 -12.96 -15.32
C ARG A 310 -7.86 -12.21 -16.02
N ALA A 311 -8.84 -11.67 -15.31
CA ALA A 311 -9.95 -10.94 -15.90
C ALA A 311 -9.50 -9.67 -16.64
N ALA A 312 -8.60 -8.88 -16.05
CA ALA A 312 -8.00 -7.73 -16.74
C ALA A 312 -7.22 -8.15 -17.99
N ARG A 313 -6.38 -9.19 -17.89
CA ARG A 313 -5.60 -9.70 -19.03
C ARG A 313 -6.48 -10.18 -20.18
N VAL A 314 -7.54 -10.93 -19.89
CA VAL A 314 -8.49 -11.40 -20.92
C VAL A 314 -9.15 -10.21 -21.64
N SER A 315 -9.50 -9.14 -20.90
CA SER A 315 -10.02 -7.91 -21.50
C SER A 315 -9.01 -7.27 -22.45
N LEU A 316 -7.74 -7.17 -22.03
CA LEU A 316 -6.66 -6.59 -22.85
C LEU A 316 -6.35 -7.44 -24.09
N GLU A 317 -6.34 -8.76 -23.95
CA GLU A 317 -6.09 -9.71 -25.04
C GLU A 317 -7.18 -9.64 -26.11
N ALA A 318 -8.43 -9.39 -25.73
CA ALA A 318 -9.53 -9.18 -26.67
C ALA A 318 -9.34 -7.91 -27.53
N ASP A 319 -8.64 -6.91 -27.00
CA ASP A 319 -8.27 -5.67 -27.71
C ASP A 319 -6.89 -5.75 -28.41
N GLY A 320 -6.25 -6.91 -28.40
CA GLY A 320 -4.99 -7.18 -29.10
C GLY A 320 -3.72 -6.85 -28.32
N PHE A 321 -3.80 -6.66 -27.00
CA PHE A 321 -2.67 -6.42 -26.11
C PHE A 321 -2.25 -7.71 -25.39
N GLY A 322 -0.94 -7.96 -25.21
CA GLY A 322 -0.43 -9.21 -24.64
C GLY A 322 -0.12 -10.29 -25.70
N PRO A 323 -0.35 -11.60 -25.44
CA PRO A 323 -0.94 -12.20 -24.24
C PRO A 323 0.02 -12.23 -23.04
N GLY A 324 -0.55 -12.51 -21.86
CA GLY A 324 0.21 -12.60 -20.61
C GLY A 324 0.90 -11.27 -20.28
N TYR A 325 2.24 -11.27 -20.21
CA TYR A 325 3.06 -10.09 -19.91
C TYR A 325 3.73 -9.47 -21.16
N LYS A 326 3.38 -9.93 -22.36
CA LYS A 326 4.00 -9.42 -23.60
C LYS A 326 3.57 -7.97 -23.87
N LEU A 327 4.47 -7.21 -24.49
CA LEU A 327 4.20 -5.86 -24.95
C LEU A 327 3.91 -5.83 -26.46
N PRO A 328 3.07 -4.90 -26.94
CA PRO A 328 2.25 -3.95 -26.19
C PRO A 328 1.21 -4.64 -25.29
N GLY A 329 1.11 -4.24 -24.02
CA GLY A 329 0.25 -4.92 -23.04
C GLY A 329 0.60 -4.63 -21.59
N LEU A 330 0.22 -5.53 -20.69
CA LEU A 330 0.34 -5.38 -19.22
C LEU A 330 1.57 -6.14 -18.68
N PRO A 331 2.71 -5.46 -18.44
CA PRO A 331 3.97 -6.11 -18.07
C PRO A 331 4.08 -6.48 -16.58
N HIS A 332 3.12 -6.06 -15.75
CA HIS A 332 3.11 -6.33 -14.30
C HIS A 332 1.77 -6.89 -13.85
N ARG A 333 1.63 -7.13 -12.53
CA ARG A 333 0.38 -7.54 -11.88
C ARG A 333 -0.72 -6.50 -12.06
N THR A 334 -1.97 -6.91 -11.97
CA THR A 334 -3.14 -6.00 -12.04
C THR A 334 -3.31 -5.12 -10.81
N GLY A 335 -2.75 -5.52 -9.66
CA GLY A 335 -2.75 -4.67 -8.47
C GLY A 335 -2.12 -5.33 -7.25
N HIS A 336 -2.07 -4.58 -6.15
CA HIS A 336 -1.51 -4.97 -4.87
C HIS A 336 -2.44 -4.63 -3.71
N GLY A 337 -2.29 -5.32 -2.59
CA GLY A 337 -2.90 -4.88 -1.34
C GLY A 337 -2.32 -3.54 -0.89
N ILE A 338 -3.12 -2.77 -0.15
CA ILE A 338 -2.72 -1.46 0.39
C ILE A 338 -3.26 -1.28 1.82
N GLY A 339 -2.54 -0.52 2.64
CA GLY A 339 -2.96 -0.18 4.00
C GLY A 339 -1.96 0.74 4.69
N LEU A 340 -1.18 0.17 5.60
CA LEU A 340 -0.08 0.88 6.27
C LEU A 340 1.17 0.92 5.42
N ASP A 341 1.37 -0.11 4.59
CA ASP A 341 2.37 -0.11 3.52
C ASP A 341 1.66 0.17 2.18
N ILE A 342 2.37 0.82 1.26
CA ILE A 342 1.86 1.09 -0.09
C ILE A 342 1.55 -0.22 -0.83
N HIS A 343 2.47 -1.17 -0.71
CA HIS A 343 2.32 -2.54 -1.20
C HIS A 343 2.30 -3.49 0.01
N GLU A 344 1.17 -4.14 0.25
CA GLU A 344 1.02 -5.19 1.25
C GLU A 344 0.22 -6.39 0.71
N TRP A 345 0.15 -7.47 1.48
CA TRP A 345 -0.55 -8.69 1.08
C TRP A 345 -2.08 -8.52 1.07
N PRO A 346 -2.82 -9.29 0.25
CA PRO A 346 -2.33 -10.15 -0.84
C PRO A 346 -2.14 -9.36 -2.17
N TYR A 347 -1.78 -10.03 -3.26
CA TYR A 347 -1.54 -9.36 -4.55
C TYR A 347 -2.49 -9.88 -5.63
N LEU A 348 -3.01 -8.99 -6.49
CA LEU A 348 -3.80 -9.38 -7.66
C LEU A 348 -2.83 -9.79 -8.79
N VAL A 349 -2.29 -11.00 -8.68
CA VAL A 349 -1.29 -11.56 -9.61
C VAL A 349 -1.64 -13.01 -9.93
N GLY A 350 -1.45 -13.43 -11.18
CA GLY A 350 -2.02 -14.67 -11.72
C GLY A 350 -1.74 -16.00 -10.99
N ASN A 351 -0.77 -16.06 -10.08
CA ASN A 351 -0.49 -17.26 -9.26
C ASN A 351 -0.97 -17.17 -7.80
N ASP A 352 -1.52 -16.03 -7.37
CA ASP A 352 -2.01 -15.86 -6.00
C ASP A 352 -3.40 -16.51 -5.85
N THR A 353 -3.44 -17.58 -5.06
CA THR A 353 -4.66 -18.36 -4.81
C THR A 353 -5.42 -17.88 -3.58
N THR A 354 -4.98 -16.79 -2.93
CA THR A 354 -5.66 -16.23 -1.76
C THR A 354 -7.09 -15.83 -2.14
N PRO A 355 -8.12 -16.38 -1.47
CA PRO A 355 -9.51 -16.00 -1.72
C PRO A 355 -9.74 -14.57 -1.21
N LEU A 356 -10.40 -13.75 -2.03
CA LEU A 356 -10.87 -12.42 -1.62
C LEU A 356 -11.85 -12.53 -0.46
N ASP A 357 -11.66 -11.67 0.54
CA ASP A 357 -12.43 -11.69 1.78
C ASP A 357 -12.79 -10.26 2.21
N VAL A 358 -13.78 -10.13 3.07
CA VAL A 358 -14.29 -8.84 3.55
C VAL A 358 -13.17 -8.03 4.22
N GLY A 359 -13.13 -6.74 3.87
CA GLY A 359 -12.13 -5.79 4.35
C GLY A 359 -10.82 -5.81 3.57
N MET A 360 -10.61 -6.73 2.61
CA MET A 360 -9.45 -6.66 1.74
C MET A 360 -9.50 -5.44 0.83
N CYS A 361 -8.38 -4.70 0.75
CA CYS A 361 -8.24 -3.49 -0.05
C CYS A 361 -7.13 -3.67 -1.09
N PHE A 362 -7.36 -3.24 -2.34
CA PHE A 362 -6.41 -3.42 -3.44
C PHE A 362 -6.34 -2.19 -4.34
N SER A 363 -5.18 -1.95 -4.97
CA SER A 363 -5.12 -1.20 -6.23
C SER A 363 -5.74 -2.01 -7.37
N ASN A 364 -6.23 -1.32 -8.39
CA ASN A 364 -6.66 -1.89 -9.66
C ASN A 364 -6.12 -1.02 -10.79
N GLU A 365 -5.00 -1.47 -11.37
CA GLU A 365 -4.09 -0.70 -12.22
C GLU A 365 -3.54 -1.51 -13.41
N PRO A 366 -4.38 -2.08 -14.29
CA PRO A 366 -3.94 -2.90 -15.43
C PRO A 366 -3.34 -2.06 -16.57
N MET A 367 -2.23 -1.37 -16.29
CA MET A 367 -1.50 -0.48 -17.19
C MET A 367 -1.19 -1.13 -18.54
N ILE A 368 -1.44 -0.40 -19.62
CA ILE A 368 -0.98 -0.74 -20.95
C ILE A 368 0.32 0.03 -21.24
N CYS A 369 1.40 -0.71 -21.53
CA CYS A 369 2.66 -0.15 -21.98
C CYS A 369 2.86 -0.37 -23.49
N ILE A 370 3.18 0.70 -24.23
CA ILE A 370 3.49 0.63 -25.66
C ILE A 370 4.84 1.33 -25.90
N PRO A 371 5.98 0.62 -25.80
CA PRO A 371 7.30 1.21 -26.00
C PRO A 371 7.43 1.91 -27.36
N GLY A 372 7.97 3.14 -27.37
CA GLY A 372 8.06 3.98 -28.56
C GLY A 372 6.78 4.77 -28.91
N GLU A 373 5.68 4.56 -28.17
CA GLU A 373 4.44 5.34 -28.29
C GLU A 373 4.15 6.06 -26.96
N PHE A 374 3.36 5.45 -26.07
CA PHE A 374 2.95 5.96 -24.76
C PHE A 374 2.40 4.80 -23.91
N GLY A 375 2.10 5.06 -22.65
CA GLY A 375 1.39 4.13 -21.78
C GLY A 375 0.15 4.78 -21.17
N ILE A 376 -0.83 3.96 -20.80
CA ILE A 376 -2.01 4.39 -20.04
C ILE A 376 -2.08 3.55 -18.77
N ARG A 377 -2.18 4.22 -17.62
CA ARG A 377 -2.52 3.61 -16.33
C ARG A 377 -3.64 4.42 -15.68
N HIS A 378 -4.72 3.75 -15.34
CA HIS A 378 -5.68 4.21 -14.35
C HIS A 378 -5.55 3.33 -13.13
N GLU A 379 -5.47 3.98 -11.99
CA GLU A 379 -5.39 3.27 -10.73
C GLU A 379 -6.38 3.89 -9.78
N ASP A 380 -7.26 3.02 -9.34
CA ASP A 380 -8.25 3.29 -8.33
C ASP A 380 -8.24 2.11 -7.38
N HIS A 381 -8.48 2.38 -6.11
CA HIS A 381 -8.50 1.35 -5.10
C HIS A 381 -9.93 0.92 -4.82
N PHE A 382 -10.09 -0.37 -4.51
CA PHE A 382 -11.35 -0.90 -4.01
C PHE A 382 -11.15 -1.68 -2.72
N TYR A 383 -12.24 -1.86 -1.98
CA TYR A 383 -12.30 -2.72 -0.81
C TYR A 383 -13.46 -3.70 -0.90
N MET A 384 -13.29 -4.87 -0.30
CA MET A 384 -14.29 -5.92 -0.29
C MET A 384 -15.29 -5.70 0.84
N THR A 385 -16.57 -5.55 0.48
CA THR A 385 -17.70 -5.53 1.42
C THR A 385 -18.37 -6.92 1.47
N GLN A 386 -19.39 -7.07 2.32
CA GLN A 386 -20.21 -8.28 2.32
C GLN A 386 -20.99 -8.49 1.01
N ASP A 387 -21.25 -7.40 0.27
CA ASP A 387 -22.01 -7.41 -0.99
C ASP A 387 -21.11 -7.43 -2.23
N GLY A 388 -19.79 -7.56 -2.05
CA GLY A 388 -18.79 -7.51 -3.12
C GLY A 388 -17.91 -6.26 -3.09
N PRO A 389 -17.22 -5.94 -4.19
CA PRO A 389 -16.20 -4.90 -4.22
C PRO A 389 -16.83 -3.51 -4.25
N ARG A 390 -16.19 -2.54 -3.59
CA ARG A 390 -16.58 -1.13 -3.58
C ARG A 390 -15.36 -0.25 -3.80
N TRP A 391 -15.49 0.69 -4.74
CA TRP A 391 -14.48 1.70 -5.01
C TRP A 391 -14.28 2.65 -3.81
N PHE A 392 -13.03 2.95 -3.50
CA PHE A 392 -12.66 4.15 -2.74
C PHE A 392 -12.85 5.39 -3.61
N THR A 393 -12.31 5.36 -4.83
CA THR A 393 -12.42 6.43 -5.83
C THR A 393 -13.06 5.91 -7.10
N GLN A 394 -13.96 6.69 -7.68
CA GLN A 394 -14.58 6.30 -8.94
C GLN A 394 -13.53 6.30 -10.07
N PRO A 395 -13.51 5.28 -10.93
CA PRO A 395 -12.67 5.24 -12.13
C PRO A 395 -12.78 6.49 -12.97
N ALA A 396 -11.71 6.81 -13.72
CA ALA A 396 -11.69 7.95 -14.62
C ALA A 396 -12.90 7.93 -15.58
N HIS A 397 -13.59 9.07 -15.72
CA HIS A 397 -14.90 9.12 -16.37
C HIS A 397 -14.80 8.96 -17.90
N SER A 398 -13.97 9.75 -18.58
CA SER A 398 -13.64 9.57 -20.00
C SER A 398 -12.29 10.22 -20.32
N ILE A 399 -11.70 9.94 -21.49
CA ILE A 399 -10.48 10.64 -21.92
C ILE A 399 -10.71 12.14 -22.14
N ASP A 400 -11.94 12.57 -22.46
CA ASP A 400 -12.31 13.98 -22.68
C ASP A 400 -12.60 14.73 -21.37
N ASP A 401 -13.09 13.99 -20.36
CA ASP A 401 -13.36 14.49 -19.02
C ASP A 401 -12.97 13.42 -17.98
N PRO A 402 -11.68 13.32 -17.62
CA PRO A 402 -11.18 12.25 -16.74
C PRO A 402 -11.81 12.27 -15.34
N PHE A 403 -12.29 13.44 -14.91
CA PHE A 403 -12.82 13.66 -13.57
C PHE A 403 -14.34 13.85 -13.52
N GLY A 404 -15.03 13.80 -14.67
CA GLY A 404 -16.50 13.93 -14.74
C GLY A 404 -17.02 15.30 -14.27
N LEU A 405 -16.24 16.38 -14.45
CA LEU A 405 -16.62 17.72 -14.00
C LEU A 405 -17.69 18.39 -14.87
N GLN A 406 -18.02 17.80 -16.02
CA GLN A 406 -19.01 18.29 -16.97
C GLN A 406 -20.23 17.36 -17.12
N ALA A 407 -20.27 16.25 -16.39
CA ALA A 407 -21.23 15.15 -16.53
C ALA A 407 -22.54 15.33 -15.74
#